data_AF-A0A239C877-F1
#
_entry.id   AF-A0A239C877-F1
#
_cell.length_a   1.000
_cell.length_b   1.000
_cell.length_c   1.000
_cell.angle_alpha   90.00
_cell.angle_beta   90.00
_cell.angle_gamma   90.00
#
_symmetry.space_group_name_H-M   'P 1'
#
loop_
_entity.id
_entity.type
_entity.pdbx_description
1 polymer ?
#
loop_
_entity_poly.entity_id
_entity_poly.type
_entity_poly.pdbx_seq_one_letter_code
_entity_poly.pdbx_strand_id
1 'polypeptide(L)'
;MRFLIVLVALAVPAVVVVLLLYGLSDRSSRGRARLEGGARWEPHTESSGGVTTVVVRRVSRGGAGDVLAEIGRQTVAAIPDADPEWEEHYHEAMAQARSRVAALESEVD
;
A
#
# COMPACT_ATOMS: atom_id res chain seq x y z
N MET A 1 31.29 17.21 -39.47
CA MET A 1 31.09 18.25 -38.42
C MET A 1 29.62 18.50 -38.09
N ARG A 2 28.74 18.76 -39.07
CA ARG A 2 27.29 18.97 -38.84
C ARG A 2 26.57 17.77 -38.19
N PHE A 3 26.91 16.55 -38.60
CA PHE A 3 26.31 15.32 -38.07
C PHE A 3 26.62 15.11 -36.58
N LEU A 4 27.87 15.42 -36.16
CA LEU A 4 28.29 15.38 -34.75
C LEU A 4 27.52 16.40 -33.91
N ILE A 5 27.27 17.60 -34.45
CA ILE A 5 26.51 18.64 -33.74
C ILE A 5 25.07 18.19 -33.52
N VAL A 6 24.42 17.58 -34.53
CA VAL A 6 23.05 17.06 -34.41
C VAL A 6 22.98 15.90 -33.41
N LEU A 7 23.97 15.00 -33.43
CA LEU A 7 24.03 13.85 -32.52
C LEU A 7 24.21 14.30 -31.06
N VAL A 8 25.10 15.28 -30.82
CA VAL A 8 25.28 15.88 -29.49
C VAL A 8 24.03 16.66 -29.06
N ALA A 9 23.43 17.45 -29.96
CA ALA A 9 22.21 18.21 -29.67
C ALA A 9 21.01 17.33 -29.33
N LEU A 10 21.00 16.05 -29.75
CA LEU A 10 19.96 15.08 -29.43
C LEU A 10 20.32 14.23 -28.20
N ALA A 11 21.62 13.96 -27.99
CA ALA A 11 22.10 13.24 -26.81
C ALA A 11 21.93 14.03 -25.51
N VAL A 12 22.20 15.34 -25.53
CA VAL A 12 22.06 16.21 -24.35
C VAL A 12 20.64 16.23 -23.78
N PRO A 13 19.56 16.47 -24.56
CA PRO A 13 18.20 16.43 -24.04
C PRO A 13 17.81 15.02 -23.59
N ALA A 14 18.26 13.97 -24.25
CA ALA A 14 18.01 12.60 -23.81
C ALA A 14 18.63 12.33 -22.42
N VAL A 15 19.87 12.78 -22.19
CA VAL A 15 20.54 12.69 -20.88
C VAL A 15 19.79 13.51 -19.84
N VAL A 16 19.36 14.72 -20.16
CA VAL A 16 18.56 15.57 -19.25
C VAL A 16 17.24 14.89 -18.88
N VAL A 17 16.54 14.28 -19.84
CA VAL A 17 15.31 13.52 -19.60
C VAL A 17 15.57 12.33 -18.69
N VAL A 18 16.64 11.55 -18.92
CA VAL A 18 17.03 10.43 -18.06
C VAL A 18 17.33 10.91 -16.64
N LEU A 19 18.06 12.02 -16.47
CA LEU A 19 18.38 12.58 -15.16
C LEU A 19 17.12 13.11 -14.44
N LEU A 20 16.18 13.71 -15.17
CA LEU A 20 14.90 14.13 -14.62
C LEU A 20 14.06 12.93 -14.17
N LEU A 21 13.99 11.87 -14.98
CA LEU A 21 13.29 10.63 -14.62
C LEU A 21 13.90 9.97 -13.38
N TYR A 22 15.24 9.92 -13.29
CA TYR A 22 15.92 9.40 -12.11
C TYR A 22 15.68 10.26 -10.86
N GLY A 23 15.76 11.58 -10.98
CA GLY A 23 15.51 12.50 -9.86
C GLY A 23 14.05 12.47 -9.37
N LEU A 24 13.09 12.35 -10.29
CA LEU A 24 11.66 12.19 -9.96
C LEU A 24 11.38 10.84 -9.32
N SER A 25 11.96 9.76 -9.85
CA SER A 25 11.84 8.41 -9.30
C SER A 25 12.42 8.33 -7.89
N ASP A 26 13.59 8.93 -7.65
CA ASP A 26 14.24 8.96 -6.35
C ASP A 26 13.47 9.78 -5.30
N ARG A 27 12.75 10.82 -5.73
CA ARG A 27 11.85 11.57 -4.84
C ARG A 27 10.60 10.78 -4.50
N SER A 28 10.06 10.05 -5.47
CA SER A 28 8.90 9.17 -5.28
C SER A 28 9.20 7.99 -4.36
N SER A 29 10.39 7.38 -4.50
CA SER A 29 10.86 6.28 -3.65
C SER A 29 11.15 6.75 -2.23
N ARG A 30 11.77 7.94 -2.05
CA ARG A 30 11.97 8.53 -0.71
C ARG A 30 10.65 8.90 -0.03
N GLY A 31 9.66 9.38 -0.78
CA GLY A 31 8.30 9.62 -0.26
C GLY A 31 7.61 8.32 0.17
N ARG A 32 7.75 7.26 -0.64
CA ARG A 32 7.20 5.94 -0.36
C ARG A 32 7.86 5.29 0.86
N ALA A 33 9.19 5.30 0.93
CA ALA A 33 9.96 4.79 2.07
C ALA A 33 9.60 5.51 3.38
N ARG A 34 9.35 6.82 3.33
CA ARG A 34 8.90 7.58 4.51
C ARG A 34 7.49 7.21 4.95
N LEU A 35 6.58 6.93 4.01
CA LEU A 35 5.23 6.47 4.32
C LEU A 35 5.25 5.02 4.86
N GLU A 36 6.12 4.17 4.32
CA GLU A 36 6.34 2.78 4.73
C GLU A 36 6.93 2.66 6.14
N GLY A 37 7.86 3.55 6.53
CA GLY A 37 8.47 3.55 7.86
C GLY A 37 7.50 3.92 9.01
N GLY A 38 6.34 4.52 8.70
CA GLY A 38 5.28 4.79 9.66
C GLY A 38 4.04 3.90 9.48
N ALA A 39 4.10 2.91 8.60
CA ALA A 39 2.94 2.12 8.22
C ALA A 39 2.70 0.94 9.17
N ARG A 40 1.51 0.89 9.77
CA ARG A 40 1.11 -0.15 10.72
C ARG A 40 0.06 -1.08 10.12
N TRP A 41 0.09 -2.34 10.53
CA TRP A 41 -0.94 -3.30 10.18
C TRP A 41 -2.16 -3.09 11.09
N GLU A 42 -3.35 -3.04 10.50
CA GLU A 42 -4.60 -2.91 11.25
C GLU A 42 -5.69 -3.79 10.65
N PRO A 43 -6.60 -4.34 11.48
CA PRO A 43 -7.79 -5.01 10.97
C PRO A 43 -8.76 -3.96 10.41
N HIS A 44 -9.40 -4.29 9.29
CA HIS A 44 -10.42 -3.46 8.68
C HIS A 44 -11.54 -4.33 8.13
N THR A 45 -12.77 -3.82 8.25
CA THR A 45 -13.96 -4.48 7.73
C THR A 45 -14.53 -3.62 6.62
N GLU A 46 -14.73 -4.22 5.45
CA GLU A 46 -15.43 -3.61 4.33
C GLU A 46 -16.71 -4.41 4.07
N SER A 47 -17.86 -3.74 3.99
CA SER A 47 -19.12 -4.35 3.58
C SER A 47 -19.52 -3.76 2.23
N SER A 48 -19.64 -4.64 1.23
CA SER A 48 -20.04 -4.23 -0.12
C SER A 48 -20.73 -5.39 -0.85
N GLY A 49 -21.77 -5.09 -1.61
CA GLY A 49 -22.44 -6.07 -2.46
C GLY A 49 -23.08 -7.24 -1.71
N GLY A 50 -23.49 -7.06 -0.45
CA GLY A 50 -24.07 -8.14 0.37
C GLY A 50 -23.03 -9.10 0.94
N VAL A 51 -21.76 -8.69 1.00
CA VAL A 51 -20.67 -9.46 1.57
C VAL A 51 -19.87 -8.57 2.51
N THR A 52 -19.64 -9.07 3.72
CA THR A 52 -18.73 -8.50 4.69
C THR A 52 -17.35 -9.14 4.52
N THR A 53 -16.37 -8.37 4.09
CA THR A 53 -14.98 -8.81 3.94
C THR A 53 -14.17 -8.28 5.11
N VAL A 54 -13.54 -9.19 5.85
CA VAL A 54 -12.57 -8.86 6.90
C VAL A 54 -11.19 -8.92 6.27
N VAL A 55 -10.47 -7.81 6.34
CA VAL A 55 -9.11 -7.67 5.79
C VAL A 55 -8.16 -7.17 6.86
N VAL A 56 -6.87 -7.40 6.64
CA VAL A 56 -5.77 -6.79 7.37
C VAL A 56 -5.04 -5.90 6.39
N ARG A 57 -4.94 -4.60 6.70
CA ARG A 57 -4.32 -3.61 5.83
C ARG A 57 -3.13 -2.95 6.52
N ARG A 58 -2.07 -2.67 5.75
CA ARG A 58 -0.91 -1.89 6.19
C ARG A 58 -1.12 -0.45 5.75
N VAL A 59 -1.37 0.45 6.69
CA VAL A 59 -1.66 1.85 6.39
C VAL A 59 -0.65 2.80 7.02
N SER A 60 -0.26 3.82 6.26
CA SER A 60 0.46 4.98 6.76
C SER A 60 -0.55 6.05 7.17
N ARG A 61 -0.41 6.60 8.38
CA ARG A 61 -1.28 7.66 8.91
C ARG A 61 -0.52 8.98 9.04
N GLY A 62 -1.24 10.07 8.79
CA GLY A 62 -0.75 11.43 9.01
C GLY A 62 -0.83 11.82 10.49
N GLY A 63 -0.24 12.98 10.83
CA GLY A 63 -0.26 13.49 12.21
C GLY A 63 -1.68 13.79 12.75
N ALA A 64 -2.67 13.96 11.88
CA ALA A 64 -4.08 14.13 12.24
C ALA A 64 -4.85 12.79 12.39
N GLY A 65 -4.19 11.65 12.15
CA GLY A 65 -4.82 10.32 12.21
C GLY A 65 -5.43 9.84 10.89
N ASP A 66 -5.52 10.70 9.87
CA ASP A 66 -6.01 10.35 8.53
C ASP A 66 -5.12 9.31 7.85
N VAL A 67 -5.74 8.37 7.13
CA VAL A 67 -5.01 7.39 6.30
C VAL A 67 -4.44 8.11 5.08
N LEU A 68 -3.11 8.19 4.98
CA LEU A 68 -2.42 8.82 3.87
C LEU A 68 -2.17 7.84 2.71
N ALA A 69 -1.91 6.58 3.01
CA ALA A 69 -1.67 5.54 2.02
C ALA A 69 -1.96 4.14 2.58
N GLU A 70 -2.55 3.29 1.74
CA GLU A 70 -2.61 1.83 1.94
C GLU A 70 -1.44 1.20 1.16
N ILE A 71 -0.59 0.47 1.87
CA ILE A 71 0.68 -0.08 1.36
C ILE A 71 0.59 -1.60 1.15
N GLY A 72 -0.30 -2.26 1.88
CA GLY A 72 -0.54 -3.69 1.75
C GLY A 72 -1.93 -4.08 2.24
N ARG A 73 -2.49 -5.16 1.68
CA ARG A 73 -3.80 -5.70 2.02
C ARG A 73 -3.75 -7.22 1.99
N GLN A 74 -4.36 -7.86 2.97
CA GLN A 74 -4.59 -9.30 3.00
C GLN A 74 -6.04 -9.57 3.42
N THR A 75 -6.77 -10.34 2.62
CA THR A 75 -8.11 -10.79 2.99
C THR A 75 -8.02 -11.94 3.98
N VAL A 76 -8.80 -11.86 5.05
CA VAL A 76 -8.91 -12.91 6.08
C VAL A 76 -10.13 -13.77 5.78
N ALA A 77 -11.29 -13.15 5.59
CA ALA A 77 -12.53 -13.84 5.26
C ALA A 77 -13.45 -12.94 4.43
N ALA A 78 -14.32 -13.57 3.64
CA ALA A 78 -15.45 -12.93 2.97
C ALA A 78 -16.71 -13.69 3.36
N ILE A 79 -17.63 -13.01 4.04
CA ILE A 79 -18.79 -13.59 4.70
C ILE A 79 -20.04 -13.00 4.04
N PRO A 80 -20.89 -13.80 3.39
CA PRO A 80 -22.15 -13.31 2.84
C PRO A 80 -23.01 -12.71 3.95
N ASP A 81 -23.58 -11.52 3.73
CA ASP A 81 -24.42 -10.85 4.74
C ASP A 81 -25.73 -11.61 5.03
N ALA A 82 -26.11 -12.53 4.12
CA ALA A 82 -27.26 -13.42 4.29
C ALA A 82 -26.93 -14.74 5.00
N ASP A 83 -25.68 -14.93 5.44
CA ASP A 83 -25.26 -16.12 6.18
C ASP A 83 -25.97 -16.17 7.54
N PRO A 84 -26.69 -17.26 7.88
CA PRO A 84 -27.35 -17.39 9.18
C PRO A 84 -26.36 -17.45 10.35
N GLU A 85 -25.10 -17.82 10.10
CA GLU A 85 -24.02 -17.92 11.08
C GLU A 85 -23.06 -16.71 10.98
N TRP A 86 -23.49 -15.63 10.31
CA TRP A 86 -22.67 -14.44 10.02
C TRP A 86 -21.92 -13.89 11.24
N GLU A 87 -22.58 -13.78 12.39
CA GLU A 87 -21.98 -13.19 13.60
C GLU A 87 -20.80 -14.04 14.12
N GLU A 88 -20.96 -15.37 14.09
CA GLU A 88 -19.92 -16.31 14.50
C GLU A 88 -18.73 -16.26 13.54
N HIS A 89 -19.00 -16.36 12.23
CA HIS A 89 -17.98 -16.22 11.20
C HIS A 89 -17.26 -14.87 11.26
N TYR A 90 -17.97 -13.78 11.57
CA TYR A 90 -17.38 -12.46 11.70
C TYR A 90 -16.46 -12.36 12.92
N HIS A 91 -16.90 -12.87 14.07
CA HIS A 91 -16.09 -12.87 15.28
C HIS A 91 -14.84 -13.72 15.13
N GLU A 92 -14.95 -14.91 14.52
CA GLU A 92 -13.82 -15.77 14.21
C GLU A 92 -12.83 -15.05 13.26
N ALA A 93 -13.35 -14.48 12.17
CA ALA A 93 -12.53 -13.72 11.22
C ALA A 93 -11.82 -12.54 11.88
N MET A 94 -12.48 -11.82 12.79
CA MET A 94 -11.87 -10.72 13.55
C MET A 94 -10.82 -11.20 14.55
N ALA A 95 -11.02 -12.35 15.20
CA ALA A 95 -10.00 -12.95 16.07
C ALA A 95 -8.76 -13.35 15.26
N GLN A 96 -8.96 -13.97 14.10
CA GLN A 96 -7.90 -14.34 13.18
C GLN A 96 -7.18 -13.10 12.63
N ALA A 97 -7.90 -12.04 12.26
CA ALA A 97 -7.34 -10.78 11.78
C ALA A 97 -6.41 -10.14 12.83
N ARG A 98 -6.83 -10.10 14.10
CA ARG A 98 -5.98 -9.59 15.20
C ARG A 98 -4.73 -10.44 15.42
N SER A 99 -4.87 -11.77 15.40
CA SER A 99 -3.72 -12.67 15.49
C SER A 99 -2.74 -12.44 14.34
N ARG A 100 -3.25 -12.24 13.13
CA ARG A 100 -2.45 -12.00 11.93
C ARG A 100 -1.75 -10.65 11.96
N VAL A 101 -2.40 -9.60 12.45
CA VAL A 101 -1.75 -8.30 12.68
C VAL A 101 -0.56 -8.46 13.63
N ALA A 102 -0.73 -9.14 14.77
CA ALA A 102 0.35 -9.34 15.73
C ALA A 102 1.53 -10.12 15.12
N ALA A 103 1.27 -11.15 14.31
CA ALA A 103 2.30 -11.88 13.59
C ALA A 103 3.03 -10.98 12.57
N LEU A 104 2.29 -10.23 11.76
CA LEU A 104 2.84 -9.34 10.74
C LEU A 104 3.62 -8.16 11.33
N GLU A 105 3.24 -7.66 12.51
CA GLU A 105 4.03 -6.65 13.22
C GLU A 105 5.34 -7.25 13.75
N SER A 106 5.31 -8.50 14.25
CA SER A 106 6.51 -9.18 14.74
C SER A 106 7.52 -9.54 13.64
N GLU A 107 7.09 -9.64 12.38
CA GLU A 107 7.98 -9.87 11.23
C GLU A 107 8.69 -8.60 10.74
N VAL A 108 8.17 -7.42 11.12
CA VAL A 108 8.64 -6.11 10.63
C VAL A 108 9.55 -5.40 11.65
N ASP A 109 9.43 -5.73 12.94
CA ASP A 109 10.35 -5.32 14.02
C ASP A 109 11.68 -6.08 13.98
#